data_AF-A0A944ZYG7-F1
#
_entry.id   AF-A0A944ZYG7-F1
#
_cell.length_a   1.000
_cell.length_b   1.000
_cell.length_c   1.000
_cell.angle_alpha   90.00
_cell.angle_beta   90.00
_cell.angle_gamma   90.00
#
_symmetry.space_group_name_H-M   'P 1'
#
loop_
_entity.id
_entity.type
_entity.pdbx_description
1 polymer ?
#
loop_
_entity_poly.entity_id
_entity_poly.type
_entity_poly.pdbx_seq_one_letter_code
_entity_poly.pdbx_strand_id
1 'polypeptide(L)'
;MLFNHRDEVTNQLKNIATQDNGGVKIEDADKLRGDVLDQLVQNAVLNPSAEIKGLSRFLIKSAALELGIVNSSIQGLYDARGRGEVKGFTVPALNIRGMPYELCRAIFRTAIKSNAGAFIFELAKSEMSYTFQEPTELSTVILAAAIKEGFTGPVFI
;
A
#
# COMPACT_ATOMS: atom_id res chain seq x y z
N MET A 1 16.97 5.79 4.04
CA MET A 1 18.10 5.13 4.72
C MET A 1 17.73 3.68 4.92
N LEU A 2 18.62 2.74 4.63
CA LEU A 2 18.35 1.32 4.87
C LEU A 2 18.72 0.97 6.31
N PHE A 3 17.84 0.22 6.98
CA PHE A 3 18.08 -0.25 8.33
C PHE A 3 19.04 -1.45 8.31
N ASN A 4 19.90 -1.53 9.31
CA ASN A 4 20.82 -2.66 9.49
C ASN A 4 20.29 -3.69 10.49
N HIS A 5 19.51 -3.23 11.46
CA HIS A 5 18.98 -4.05 12.55
C HIS A 5 17.49 -3.80 12.78
N ARG A 6 16.78 -4.82 13.25
CA ARG A 6 15.36 -4.73 13.58
C ARG A 6 15.05 -3.62 14.59
N ASP A 7 15.97 -3.37 15.53
CA ASP A 7 15.79 -2.33 16.55
C ASP A 7 15.75 -0.92 15.96
N GLU A 8 16.42 -0.67 14.83
CA GLU A 8 16.35 0.62 14.13
C GLU A 8 14.94 0.88 13.59
N VAL A 9 14.25 -0.17 13.12
CA VAL A 9 12.86 -0.10 12.66
C VAL A 9 11.94 0.25 13.83
N THR A 10 12.09 -0.45 14.96
CA THR A 10 11.29 -0.20 16.17
C THR A 10 11.53 1.20 16.73
N ASN A 11 12.78 1.65 16.76
CA ASN A 11 13.14 2.97 17.24
C ASN A 11 12.55 4.08 16.36
N GLN A 12 12.51 3.88 15.05
CA GLN A 12 11.89 4.85 14.15
C GLN A 12 10.37 4.95 14.30
N LEU A 13 9.71 3.87 14.74
CA LEU A 13 8.27 3.87 14.96
C LEU A 13 7.87 4.28 16.39
N LYS A 14 8.84 4.58 17.25
CA LYS A 14 8.58 4.98 18.64
C LYS A 14 7.67 6.23 18.68
N ASN A 15 6.58 6.15 19.44
CA ASN A 15 5.54 7.18 19.55
C ASN A 15 4.79 7.50 18.22
N ILE A 16 4.91 6.62 17.21
CA ILE A 16 4.20 6.72 15.93
C ILE A 16 3.28 5.51 15.77
N ALA A 17 3.82 4.32 16.01
CA ALA A 17 3.10 3.08 15.92
C ALA A 17 3.66 2.04 16.89
N THR A 18 2.79 1.27 17.52
CA THR A 18 3.14 0.19 18.44
C THR A 18 2.67 -1.15 17.88
N GLN A 19 3.52 -2.17 17.96
CA GLN A 19 3.14 -3.54 17.60
C GLN A 19 2.29 -4.13 18.73
N ASP A 20 1.11 -4.64 18.42
CA ASP A 20 0.18 -5.25 19.39
C ASP A 20 -0.38 -6.56 18.83
N ASN A 21 -0.14 -7.68 19.52
CA ASN A 21 -0.74 -9.00 19.26
C ASN A 21 -0.82 -9.43 17.77
N GLY A 22 0.22 -9.17 16.98
CA GLY A 22 0.28 -9.53 15.56
C GLY A 22 -0.28 -8.47 14.59
N GLY A 23 -0.71 -7.31 15.11
CA GLY A 23 -1.07 -6.11 14.37
C GLY A 23 -0.20 -4.90 14.74
N VAL A 24 -0.62 -3.72 14.29
CA VAL A 24 0.03 -2.44 14.55
C VAL A 24 -1.04 -1.43 14.94
N LYS A 25 -0.87 -0.78 16.08
CA LYS A 25 -1.70 0.34 16.52
C LYS A 25 -1.02 1.65 16.12
N ILE A 26 -1.75 2.55 15.47
CA ILE A 26 -1.24 3.87 15.08
C ILE A 26 -1.52 4.88 16.18
N GLU A 27 -0.47 5.50 16.69
CA GLU A 27 -0.54 6.56 17.71
C GLU A 27 -0.55 7.95 17.08
N ASP A 28 0.16 8.12 15.96
CA ASP A 28 0.27 9.38 15.23
C ASP A 28 0.32 9.13 13.72
N ALA A 29 -0.84 9.23 13.07
CA ALA A 29 -0.97 8.97 11.63
C ALA A 29 -0.24 10.00 10.77
N ASP A 30 -0.15 11.25 11.21
CA ASP A 30 0.50 12.32 10.44
C ASP A 30 2.02 12.18 10.47
N LYS A 31 2.59 11.82 11.63
CA LYS A 31 4.01 11.44 11.69
C LYS A 31 4.31 10.20 10.87
N LEU A 32 3.43 9.19 10.89
CA LEU A 32 3.61 8.01 10.05
C LEU A 32 3.69 8.39 8.57
N ARG A 33 2.81 9.27 8.10
CA ARG A 33 2.80 9.76 6.71
C ARG A 33 4.05 10.57 6.33
N GLY A 34 4.88 10.97 7.29
CA GLY A 34 6.14 11.67 7.04
C GLY A 34 7.23 10.80 6.43
N ASP A 35 8.49 11.15 6.69
CA ASP A 35 9.67 10.48 6.14
C ASP A 35 9.82 9.03 6.59
N VAL A 36 9.22 8.66 7.74
CA VAL A 36 9.30 7.30 8.28
C VAL A 36 8.66 6.28 7.34
N LEU A 37 7.53 6.61 6.72
CA LEU A 37 6.90 5.73 5.73
C LEU A 37 7.75 5.61 4.46
N ASP A 38 8.38 6.69 4.01
CA ASP A 38 9.27 6.65 2.84
C ASP A 38 10.48 5.74 3.11
N GLN A 39 11.01 5.77 4.34
CA GLN A 39 12.06 4.86 4.78
C GLN A 39 11.56 3.41 4.85
N LEU A 40 10.37 3.15 5.39
CA LEU A 40 9.79 1.80 5.40
C LEU A 40 9.60 1.25 3.98
N VAL A 41 9.15 2.08 3.03
CA VAL A 41 9.01 1.69 1.62
C VAL A 41 10.37 1.35 1.01
N GLN A 42 11.38 2.21 1.20
CA GLN A 42 12.74 1.91 0.74
C GLN A 42 13.24 0.57 1.31
N ASN A 43 13.00 0.29 2.58
CA ASN A 43 13.42 -0.95 3.21
C ASN A 43 12.61 -2.18 2.75
N ALA A 44 11.31 -2.02 2.50
CA ALA A 44 10.43 -3.07 1.97
C ALA A 44 10.80 -3.51 0.55
N VAL A 45 11.50 -2.66 -0.21
CA VAL A 45 11.89 -2.91 -1.61
C VAL A 45 13.37 -3.24 -1.73
N LEU A 46 14.23 -2.36 -1.21
CA LEU A 46 15.67 -2.34 -1.52
C LEU A 46 16.56 -2.97 -0.45
N ASN A 47 16.05 -3.26 0.75
CA ASN A 47 16.91 -3.80 1.82
C ASN A 47 17.44 -5.20 1.44
N PRO A 48 18.75 -5.48 1.61
CA PRO A 48 19.32 -6.80 1.33
C PRO A 48 18.91 -7.86 2.38
N SER A 49 18.57 -7.45 3.60
CA SER A 49 18.08 -8.35 4.64
C SER A 49 16.62 -8.73 4.38
N ALA A 50 16.39 -10.03 4.16
CA ALA A 50 15.04 -10.58 4.01
C ALA A 50 14.18 -10.34 5.27
N GLU A 51 14.79 -10.34 6.45
CA GLU A 51 14.11 -10.07 7.72
C GLU A 51 13.58 -8.64 7.77
N ILE A 52 14.42 -7.64 7.50
CA ILE A 52 14.04 -6.22 7.53
C ILE A 52 13.02 -5.91 6.43
N LYS A 53 13.22 -6.50 5.25
CA LYS A 53 12.27 -6.42 4.14
C LYS A 53 10.90 -6.97 4.53
N GLY A 54 10.85 -8.16 5.13
CA GLY A 54 9.63 -8.78 5.63
C GLY A 54 8.94 -7.96 6.72
N LEU A 55 9.70 -7.48 7.70
CA LEU A 55 9.20 -6.64 8.77
C LEU A 55 8.62 -5.32 8.26
N SER A 56 9.31 -4.64 7.35
CA SER A 56 8.83 -3.38 6.75
C SER A 56 7.52 -3.58 5.99
N ARG A 57 7.41 -4.68 5.24
CA ARG A 57 6.16 -5.06 4.52
C ARG A 57 5.03 -5.36 5.49
N PHE A 58 5.30 -6.09 6.57
CA PHE A 58 4.33 -6.37 7.62
C PHE A 58 3.81 -5.07 8.25
N LEU A 59 4.72 -4.18 8.67
CA LEU A 59 4.36 -2.91 9.32
C LEU A 59 3.50 -2.04 8.41
N ILE A 60 3.86 -1.90 7.13
CA ILE A 60 3.05 -1.15 6.15
C ILE A 60 1.66 -1.75 6.00
N LYS A 61 1.55 -3.08 5.84
CA LYS A 61 0.26 -3.75 5.64
C LYS A 61 -0.63 -3.64 6.88
N SER A 62 -0.07 -3.82 8.07
CA SER A 62 -0.80 -3.71 9.34
C SER A 62 -1.23 -2.27 9.60
N ALA A 63 -0.35 -1.29 9.35
CA ALA A 63 -0.69 0.13 9.46
C ALA A 63 -1.78 0.54 8.46
N ALA A 64 -1.73 0.04 7.22
CA ALA A 64 -2.78 0.29 6.23
C ALA A 64 -4.14 -0.20 6.76
N LEU A 65 -4.20 -1.43 7.26
CA LEU A 65 -5.43 -2.01 7.80
C LEU A 65 -5.99 -1.20 8.98
N GLU A 66 -5.13 -0.82 9.95
CA GLU A 66 -5.51 0.00 11.11
C GLU A 66 -6.04 1.38 10.70
N LEU A 67 -5.51 1.95 9.60
CA LEU A 67 -5.96 3.22 9.02
C LEU A 67 -7.20 3.07 8.12
N GLY A 68 -7.81 1.89 8.05
CA GLY A 68 -9.00 1.62 7.24
C GLY A 68 -8.71 1.47 5.74
N ILE A 69 -7.46 1.24 5.35
CA ILE A 69 -7.04 0.95 3.98
C ILE A 69 -7.01 -0.56 3.82
N VAL A 70 -8.08 -1.11 3.24
CA VAL A 70 -8.32 -2.55 3.24
C VAL A 70 -8.05 -3.12 1.85
N ASN A 71 -7.03 -3.95 1.73
CA ASN A 71 -6.83 -4.74 0.52
C ASN A 71 -8.06 -5.64 0.29
N SER A 72 -8.76 -5.44 -0.82
CA SER A 72 -10.10 -5.98 -1.05
C SER A 72 -10.20 -6.59 -2.44
N SER A 73 -11.05 -7.61 -2.59
CA SER A 73 -11.37 -8.17 -3.91
C SER A 73 -12.38 -7.30 -4.65
N ILE A 74 -12.13 -7.02 -5.93
CA ILE A 74 -13.07 -6.30 -6.81
C ILE A 74 -14.27 -7.17 -7.22
N GLN A 75 -14.19 -8.50 -7.02
CA GLN A 75 -15.16 -9.46 -7.53
C GLN A 75 -16.61 -9.12 -7.13
N GLY A 76 -16.84 -8.75 -5.88
CA GLY A 76 -18.19 -8.41 -5.40
C GLY A 76 -18.82 -7.23 -6.14
N LEU A 77 -18.03 -6.22 -6.52
CA LEU A 77 -18.51 -5.10 -7.33
C LEU A 77 -18.87 -5.55 -8.74
N TYR A 78 -18.06 -6.42 -9.34
CA TYR A 78 -18.33 -6.97 -10.67
C TYR A 78 -19.55 -7.87 -10.69
N ASP A 79 -19.75 -8.70 -9.67
CA ASP A 79 -20.93 -9.55 -9.53
C ASP A 79 -22.22 -8.70 -9.42
N ALA A 80 -22.20 -7.66 -8.56
CA ALA A 80 -23.32 -6.73 -8.43
C ALA A 80 -23.63 -6.01 -9.75
N ARG A 81 -22.59 -5.63 -10.51
CA ARG A 81 -22.75 -5.04 -11.84
C ARG A 81 -23.34 -6.04 -12.84
N GLY A 82 -22.89 -7.29 -12.82
CA GLY A 82 -23.43 -8.37 -13.65
C GLY A 82 -24.91 -8.66 -13.39
N ARG A 83 -25.34 -8.50 -12.13
CA ARG A 83 -26.76 -8.57 -11.72
C ARG A 83 -27.56 -7.29 -12.00
N GLY A 84 -26.91 -6.21 -12.45
CA GLY A 84 -27.55 -4.92 -12.71
C GLY A 84 -27.89 -4.08 -11.47
N GLU A 85 -27.37 -4.45 -10.29
CA GLU A 85 -27.60 -3.73 -9.02
C GLU A 85 -26.88 -2.37 -8.98
N VAL A 86 -25.78 -2.24 -9.73
CA VAL A 86 -24.98 -1.01 -9.85
C VAL A 86 -24.69 -0.68 -11.33
N LYS A 87 -24.74 0.60 -11.69
CA LYS A 87 -24.52 1.10 -13.07
C LYS A 87 -24.10 2.57 -13.07
N GLY A 88 -23.71 3.08 -14.25
CA GLY A 88 -23.44 4.51 -14.45
C GLY A 88 -21.99 4.96 -14.24
N PHE A 89 -21.04 4.04 -14.11
CA PHE A 89 -19.61 4.34 -13.98
C PHE A 89 -18.74 3.29 -14.68
N THR A 90 -17.45 3.56 -14.78
CA THR A 90 -16.41 2.61 -15.22
C THR A 90 -15.41 2.38 -14.07
N VAL A 91 -14.68 1.28 -14.13
CA VAL A 91 -13.60 0.97 -13.17
C VAL A 91 -12.28 1.00 -13.95
N PRO A 92 -11.43 2.02 -13.77
CA PRO A 92 -10.12 2.06 -14.40
C PRO A 92 -9.23 0.94 -13.88
N ALA A 93 -8.54 0.25 -14.79
CA ALA A 93 -7.50 -0.72 -14.47
C ALA A 93 -6.12 -0.15 -14.84
N LEU A 94 -5.25 -0.01 -13.85
CA LEU A 94 -4.01 0.75 -13.92
C LEU A 94 -2.83 -0.21 -13.78
N ASN A 95 -2.12 -0.42 -14.89
CA ASN A 95 -0.92 -1.24 -14.90
C ASN A 95 0.26 -0.44 -14.32
N ILE A 96 0.83 -0.90 -13.20
CA ILE A 96 1.87 -0.16 -12.48
C ILE A 96 3.26 -0.66 -12.87
N ARG A 97 3.93 0.12 -13.72
CA ARG A 97 5.28 -0.17 -14.23
C ARG A 97 6.22 1.00 -13.94
N GLY A 98 7.33 0.72 -13.26
CA GLY A 98 8.34 1.73 -12.97
C GLY A 98 7.85 2.82 -12.00
N MET A 99 8.79 3.36 -11.21
CA MET A 99 8.51 4.30 -10.11
C MET A 99 7.21 4.00 -9.33
N PRO A 100 6.98 2.75 -8.87
CA PRO A 100 5.65 2.32 -8.45
C PRO A 100 5.11 3.14 -7.28
N TYR A 101 5.97 3.55 -6.36
CA TYR A 101 5.58 4.35 -5.22
C TYR A 101 5.04 5.73 -5.63
N GLU A 102 5.78 6.46 -6.46
CA GLU A 102 5.38 7.80 -6.91
C GLU A 102 4.15 7.76 -7.81
N LEU A 103 4.05 6.75 -8.69
CA LEU A 103 2.89 6.57 -9.55
C LEU A 103 1.63 6.26 -8.72
N CYS A 104 1.70 5.33 -7.77
CA CYS A 104 0.58 5.01 -6.90
C CYS A 104 0.17 6.21 -6.05
N ARG A 105 1.12 7.01 -5.54
CA ARG A 105 0.82 8.26 -4.82
C ARG A 105 0.05 9.25 -5.70
N ALA A 106 0.47 9.44 -6.95
CA ALA A 106 -0.25 10.29 -7.89
C ALA A 106 -1.68 9.79 -8.18
N ILE A 107 -1.85 8.47 -8.29
CA ILE A 107 -3.16 7.82 -8.46
C ILE A 107 -4.05 8.11 -7.24
N PHE A 108 -3.56 7.88 -6.01
CA PHE A 108 -4.35 8.13 -4.79
C PHE A 108 -4.72 9.61 -4.62
N ARG A 109 -3.80 10.56 -4.86
CA ARG A 109 -4.15 12.00 -4.86
C ARG A 109 -5.27 12.31 -5.85
N THR A 110 -5.21 11.72 -7.03
CA THR A 110 -6.23 11.90 -8.07
C THR A 110 -7.56 11.27 -7.67
N ALA A 111 -7.54 10.10 -7.07
CA ALA A 111 -8.73 9.41 -6.57
C ALA A 111 -9.41 10.22 -5.45
N ILE A 112 -8.64 10.74 -4.49
CA ILE A 112 -9.15 11.60 -3.41
C ILE A 112 -9.76 12.88 -4.00
N LYS A 113 -9.03 13.58 -4.89
CA LYS A 113 -9.52 14.82 -5.52
C LYS A 113 -10.80 14.61 -6.33
N SER A 114 -10.95 13.44 -6.97
CA SER A 114 -12.11 13.12 -7.79
C SER A 114 -13.22 12.37 -7.04
N ASN A 115 -13.03 12.08 -5.75
CA ASN A 115 -13.90 11.21 -4.95
C ASN A 115 -14.17 9.85 -5.63
N ALA A 116 -13.15 9.27 -6.27
CA ALA A 116 -13.25 7.98 -6.93
C ALA A 116 -13.02 6.84 -5.94
N GLY A 117 -13.96 5.89 -5.89
CA GLY A 117 -13.90 4.73 -5.00
C GLY A 117 -13.57 3.39 -5.68
N ALA A 118 -13.73 3.28 -7.00
CA ALA A 118 -13.53 2.03 -7.73
C ALA A 118 -12.49 2.19 -8.85
N PHE A 119 -11.27 1.72 -8.58
CA PHE A 119 -10.15 1.63 -9.51
C PHE A 119 -9.25 0.47 -9.07
N ILE A 120 -8.61 -0.22 -10.00
CA ILE A 120 -7.79 -1.39 -9.71
C ILE A 120 -6.35 -1.17 -10.15
N PHE A 121 -5.42 -1.56 -9.29
CA PHE A 121 -4.00 -1.67 -9.62
C PHE A 121 -3.75 -3.06 -10.19
N GLU A 122 -3.01 -3.18 -11.27
CA GLU A 122 -2.66 -4.48 -11.83
C GLU A 122 -1.21 -4.52 -12.30
N LEU A 123 -0.66 -5.73 -12.41
CA LEU A 123 0.64 -5.99 -13.01
C LEU A 123 0.56 -7.32 -13.75
N ALA A 124 0.80 -7.30 -15.06
CA ALA A 124 0.73 -8.53 -15.83
C ALA A 124 1.96 -9.42 -15.56
N LYS A 125 1.77 -10.74 -15.67
CA LYS A 125 2.84 -11.73 -15.44
C LYS A 125 4.06 -11.51 -16.36
N SER A 126 3.82 -11.09 -17.60
CA SER A 126 4.87 -10.74 -18.56
C SER A 126 5.67 -9.51 -18.15
N GLU A 127 5.15 -8.70 -17.23
CA GLU A 127 5.73 -7.43 -16.81
C GLU A 127 6.58 -7.58 -15.57
N MET A 128 6.18 -8.47 -14.67
CA MET A 128 6.98 -8.89 -13.54
C MET A 128 8.41 -9.30 -13.95
N SER A 129 8.56 -9.98 -15.10
CA SER A 129 9.87 -10.51 -15.53
C SER A 129 10.86 -9.44 -15.97
N TYR A 130 10.42 -8.37 -16.64
CA TYR A 130 11.32 -7.29 -17.08
C TYR A 130 11.39 -6.12 -16.10
N THR A 131 10.41 -5.99 -15.20
CA THR A 131 10.42 -4.98 -14.14
C THR A 131 11.04 -5.48 -12.84
N PHE A 132 11.17 -6.80 -12.68
CA PHE A 132 11.58 -7.47 -11.43
C PHE A 132 10.70 -7.09 -10.23
N GLN A 133 9.43 -6.74 -10.49
CA GLN A 133 8.47 -6.35 -9.47
C GLN A 133 7.70 -7.57 -8.95
N GLU A 134 8.02 -8.02 -7.74
CA GLU A 134 7.32 -9.11 -7.07
C GLU A 134 5.91 -8.67 -6.57
N PRO A 135 4.88 -9.54 -6.56
CA PRO A 135 3.54 -9.15 -6.14
C PRO A 135 3.46 -8.71 -4.67
N THR A 136 4.28 -9.35 -3.83
CA THR A 136 4.37 -8.98 -2.40
C THR A 136 4.98 -7.60 -2.20
N GLU A 137 5.88 -7.19 -3.09
CA GLU A 137 6.47 -5.86 -3.09
C GLU A 137 5.48 -4.82 -3.61
N LEU A 138 4.91 -5.04 -4.78
CA LEU A 138 3.97 -4.11 -5.40
C LEU A 138 2.77 -3.83 -4.51
N SER A 139 2.16 -4.88 -3.93
CA SER A 139 1.04 -4.71 -2.99
C SER A 139 1.42 -3.86 -1.78
N THR A 140 2.63 -4.03 -1.24
CA THR A 140 3.12 -3.21 -0.13
C THR A 140 3.29 -1.75 -0.54
N VAL A 141 3.87 -1.51 -1.72
CA VAL A 141 4.09 -0.16 -2.25
C VAL A 141 2.78 0.57 -2.51
N ILE A 142 1.77 -0.11 -3.07
CA ILE A 142 0.43 0.45 -3.28
C ILE A 142 -0.19 0.87 -1.94
N LEU A 143 -0.16 0.00 -0.92
CA LEU A 143 -0.71 0.31 0.39
C LEU A 143 0.05 1.44 1.09
N ALA A 144 1.37 1.49 0.97
CA ALA A 144 2.16 2.61 1.48
C ALA A 144 1.79 3.93 0.79
N ALA A 145 1.55 3.92 -0.52
CA ALA A 145 1.11 5.10 -1.24
C ALA A 145 -0.28 5.56 -0.77
N ALA A 146 -1.20 4.63 -0.50
CA ALA A 146 -2.50 4.94 0.08
C ALA A 146 -2.37 5.62 1.46
N ILE A 147 -1.50 5.08 2.34
CA ILE A 147 -1.21 5.68 3.65
C ILE A 147 -0.67 7.11 3.46
N LYS A 148 0.35 7.26 2.61
CA LYS A 148 1.06 8.53 2.37
C LYS A 148 0.12 9.65 1.98
N GLU A 149 -0.85 9.34 1.12
CA GLU A 149 -1.79 10.32 0.58
C GLU A 149 -3.08 10.42 1.41
N GLY A 150 -3.20 9.67 2.51
CA GLY A 150 -4.36 9.74 3.40
C GLY A 150 -5.64 9.13 2.83
N PHE A 151 -5.54 8.17 1.91
CA PHE A 151 -6.68 7.44 1.40
C PHE A 151 -7.28 6.53 2.49
N THR A 152 -8.59 6.28 2.42
CA THR A 152 -9.29 5.32 3.31
C THR A 152 -10.33 4.55 2.49
N GLY A 153 -10.49 3.27 2.76
CA GLY A 153 -11.45 2.40 2.08
C GLY A 153 -10.80 1.22 1.35
N PRO A 154 -11.55 0.56 0.45
CA PRO A 154 -11.06 -0.61 -0.26
C PRO A 154 -9.98 -0.24 -1.28
N VAL A 155 -8.92 -1.04 -1.33
CA VAL A 155 -7.88 -0.97 -2.36
C VAL A 155 -7.91 -2.28 -3.13
N PHE A 156 -8.09 -2.19 -4.45
CA PHE A 156 -8.16 -3.34 -5.35
C PHE A 156 -6.82 -3.51 -6.06
N ILE A 157 -6.18 -4.68 -5.89
CA ILE A 157 -4.84 -5.03 -6.43
C ILE A 157 -4.92 -6.38 -7.16
#